data_AF-A0A2N0D9Y9-F1
#
_entry.id   AF-A0A2N0D9Y9-F1
#
_cell.length_a   1.000
_cell.length_b   1.000
_cell.length_c   1.000
_cell.angle_alpha   90.00
_cell.angle_beta   90.00
_cell.angle_gamma   90.00
#
_symmetry.space_group_name_H-M   'P 1'
#
loop_
_entity.id
_entity.type
_entity.pdbx_description
1 polymer ?
#
loop_
_entity_poly.entity_id
_entity_poly.type
_entity_poly.pdbx_seq_one_letter_code
_entity_poly.pdbx_strand_id
1 'polypeptide(L)' 'MAARDRFSKKLTCPQCGNTGFAEASEDDHHSRKHPAFRVDQLPKGFFEQKNSNFQETYIIRCECSRKFPFRALTEKTT' A
#
# COMPACT_ATOMS: atom_id res chain seq x y z
N MET A 1 -13.55 16.14 12.71
CA MET A 1 -12.73 15.67 11.56
C MET A 1 -12.00 14.42 12.03
N ALA A 2 -12.24 13.27 11.43
CA ALA A 2 -11.45 12.08 11.77
C ALA A 2 -10.03 12.29 11.22
N ALA A 3 -9.03 12.29 12.10
CA ALA A 3 -7.64 12.41 11.72
C ALA A 3 -7.25 11.10 11.03
N ARG A 4 -7.25 11.09 9.70
CA ARG A 4 -6.65 9.99 8.95
C ARG A 4 -5.14 10.19 8.98
N ASP A 5 -4.43 9.18 9.45
CA ASP A 5 -2.97 9.17 9.39
C ASP A 5 -2.55 8.97 7.93
N ARG A 6 -1.91 9.99 7.36
CA ARG A 6 -1.39 9.96 5.98
C ARG A 6 0.09 9.65 6.04
N PHE A 7 0.51 8.65 5.27
CA PHE A 7 1.90 8.22 5.24
C PHE A 7 2.35 7.89 3.82
N SER A 8 3.63 8.10 3.58
CA SER A 8 4.30 7.75 2.34
C SER A 8 5.06 6.45 2.54
N LYS A 9 4.80 5.44 1.71
CA LYS A 9 5.48 4.15 1.74
C LYS A 9 6.30 3.93 0.47
N LYS A 10 7.57 3.58 0.64
CA LYS A 10 8.40 3.10 -0.48
C LYS A 10 7.93 1.71 -0.89
N LEU A 11 7.48 1.57 -2.13
CA LEU A 11 7.15 0.31 -2.76
C LEU A 11 8.33 -0.13 -3.62
N THR A 12 8.65 -1.42 -3.55
CA THR A 12 9.65 -2.07 -4.40
C THR A 12 9.02 -3.32 -5.01
N CYS A 13 9.00 -3.41 -6.33
CA CYS A 13 8.55 -4.60 -7.02
C CYS A 13 9.56 -5.74 -6.81
N PRO A 14 9.15 -6.89 -6.24
CA PRO A 14 10.06 -7.99 -5.98
C PRO A 14 10.51 -8.73 -7.25
N GLN A 15 9.91 -8.45 -8.42
CA GLN A 15 10.21 -9.13 -9.68
C GLN A 15 11.13 -8.32 -10.60
N CYS A 16 10.83 -7.04 -10.83
CA CYS A 16 11.63 -6.19 -11.73
C CYS A 16 12.46 -5.12 -11.01
N GLY A 17 12.34 -5.01 -9.69
CA GLY A 17 13.06 -4.00 -8.91
C GLY A 17 12.55 -2.57 -9.08
N ASN A 18 11.45 -2.33 -9.80
CA ASN A 18 10.84 -0.99 -9.90
C ASN A 18 10.53 -0.45 -8.50
N THR A 19 10.84 0.82 -8.24
CA THR A 19 10.60 1.43 -6.93
C THR A 19 9.90 2.76 -7.07
N GLY A 20 9.11 3.13 -6.05
CA GLY A 20 8.50 4.44 -5.98
C GLY A 20 7.79 4.65 -4.66
N PHE A 21 7.41 5.89 -4.38
CA PHE A 21 6.66 6.24 -3.18
C PHE A 21 5.16 6.23 -3.50
N ALA A 22 4.41 5.48 -2.70
CA ALA A 22 2.96 5.55 -2.66
C ALA A 22 2.52 6.38 -1.46
N GLU A 23 1.47 7.16 -1.64
CA GLU A 23 0.79 7.87 -0.56
C GLU A 23 -0.47 7.10 -0.18
N ALA A 24 -0.61 6.83 1.11
CA ALA A 24 -1.76 6.11 1.64
C ALA A 24 -2.23 6.74 2.95
N SER A 25 -3.45 6.40 3.33
CA SER A 25 -4.09 6.91 4.53
C SER A 25 -4.92 5.86 5.25
N GLU A 26 -4.90 5.93 6.58
CA GLU A 26 -5.63 5.01 7.47
C GLU A 26 -6.36 5.82 8.55
N ASP A 27 -7.48 5.30 9.02
CA ASP A 27 -8.22 5.81 10.16
C ASP A 27 -8.00 4.84 11.33
N ASP A 28 -6.98 5.08 12.14
CA ASP A 28 -6.65 4.25 13.30
C ASP A 28 -7.47 4.62 14.55
N HIS A 29 -8.66 5.22 14.36
CA HIS A 29 -9.49 5.59 15.50
C HIS A 29 -9.91 4.33 16.25
N HIS A 30 -9.57 4.24 17.55
CA HIS A 30 -9.84 3.09 18.42
C HIS A 30 -11.29 2.58 18.43
N SER A 31 -12.24 3.39 17.96
CA SER A 31 -13.67 3.07 17.89
C SER A 31 -14.07 2.34 16.60
N ARG A 32 -13.18 2.26 15.59
CA ARG A 32 -13.47 1.59 14.32
C ARG A 32 -13.03 0.13 14.35
N LYS A 33 -13.86 -0.73 13.74
CA LYS A 33 -13.56 -2.16 13.55
C LYS A 33 -12.50 -2.43 12.48
N HIS A 34 -12.10 -1.43 11.70
CA HIS A 34 -11.16 -1.58 10.58
C HIS A 34 -10.46 -0.25 10.30
N PRO A 35 -9.17 -0.27 9.90
CA PRO A 35 -8.33 0.92 9.75
C PRO A 35 -8.67 1.77 8.52
N ALA A 36 -9.77 1.47 7.80
CA ALA A 36 -10.22 2.19 6.60
C ALA A 36 -9.06 2.54 5.64
N PHE A 37 -8.16 1.59 5.42
CA PHE A 37 -6.98 1.79 4.60
C PHE A 37 -7.37 2.23 3.19
N ARG A 38 -6.69 3.25 2.68
CA ARG A 38 -6.87 3.78 1.34
C ARG A 38 -5.51 4.16 0.76
N VAL A 39 -5.27 3.84 -0.51
CA VAL A 39 -4.14 4.40 -1.24
C VAL A 39 -4.64 5.62 -1.99
N ASP A 40 -4.01 6.76 -1.74
CA ASP A 40 -4.36 8.04 -2.33
C ASP A 40 -3.59 8.25 -3.64
N GLN A 41 -2.32 7.84 -3.68
CA GLN A 41 -1.48 7.95 -4.87
C GLN A 41 -0.55 6.73 -5.01
N LEU A 42 -0.52 6.13 -6.19
CA LEU A 42 0.45 5.09 -6.55
C LEU A 42 1.60 5.68 -7.37
N PRO A 43 2.82 5.15 -7.20
CA PRO A 43 3.96 5.54 -8.01
C PRO A 43 3.78 5.10 -9.47
N LYS A 44 4.49 5.77 -10.37
CA LYS A 44 4.47 5.45 -11.80
C LYS A 44 4.84 3.98 -12.02
N GLY A 45 4.07 3.30 -12.87
CA GLY A 45 4.27 1.88 -13.17
C GLY A 45 3.63 0.93 -12.14
N PHE A 46 2.96 1.45 -11.10
CA PHE A 46 2.15 0.66 -10.19
C PHE A 46 0.67 1.00 -10.35
N PHE A 47 -0.17 -0.02 -10.23
CA PHE A 47 -1.60 0.06 -10.47
C PHE A 47 -2.36 -0.65 -9.35
N GLU A 48 -3.52 -0.12 -8.97
CA GLU A 48 -4.43 -0.81 -8.06
C GLU A 48 -5.00 -2.04 -8.79
N GLN A 49 -4.93 -3.20 -8.13
CA GLN A 49 -5.50 -4.44 -8.65
C GLN A 49 -6.69 -4.92 -7.84
N LYS A 50 -6.62 -4.76 -6.51
CA LYS A 50 -7.70 -5.07 -5.58
C LYS A 50 -7.63 -4.09 -4.41
N ASN A 51 -8.67 -3.30 -4.25
CA ASN A 51 -8.83 -2.44 -3.09
C ASN A 51 -9.22 -3.26 -1.86
N SER A 52 -8.80 -2.78 -0.69
CA SER A 52 -9.17 -3.33 0.60
C SER A 52 -8.99 -2.27 1.68
N ASN A 53 -9.78 -2.39 2.75
CA ASN A 53 -9.65 -1.55 3.94
C ASN A 53 -8.49 -1.98 4.85
N PHE A 54 -7.69 -2.97 4.45
CA PHE A 54 -6.50 -3.45 5.16
C PHE A 54 -5.29 -3.46 4.22
N GLN A 55 -4.14 -2.94 4.67
CA GLN A 55 -2.89 -2.91 3.88
C GLN A 55 -2.45 -4.30 3.37
N GLU A 56 -2.75 -5.33 4.15
CA GLU A 56 -2.30 -6.72 3.95
C GLU A 56 -3.01 -7.38 2.76
N THR A 57 -4.26 -6.97 2.53
CA THR A 57 -5.13 -7.55 1.51
C THR A 57 -5.34 -6.61 0.33
N TYR A 58 -4.84 -5.38 0.42
CA TYR A 58 -4.77 -4.44 -0.69
C TYR A 58 -3.70 -4.90 -1.68
N ILE A 59 -4.10 -5.22 -2.91
CA ILE A 59 -3.19 -5.77 -3.92
C ILE A 59 -2.86 -4.71 -4.96
N ILE A 60 -1.56 -4.52 -5.17
CA ILE A 60 -1.00 -3.69 -6.23
C ILE A 60 -0.39 -4.57 -7.33
N ARG A 61 -0.48 -4.08 -8.57
CA ARG A 61 0.13 -4.67 -9.76
C ARG A 61 1.20 -3.72 -10.30
N CYS A 62 2.39 -4.23 -10.51
CA CYS A 62 3.44 -3.51 -11.24
C CYS A 62 3.23 -3.64 -12.76
N GLU A 63 3.78 -2.72 -13.53
CA GLU A 63 3.81 -2.75 -15.00
C GLU A 63 4.40 -4.06 -15.57
N CYS A 64 5.34 -4.69 -14.84
CA CYS A 64 5.89 -6.01 -15.18
C CYS A 64 4.90 -7.17 -14.95
N SER A 65 3.62 -6.86 -14.65
CA SER A 65 2.52 -7.78 -14.34
C SER A 65 2.63 -8.52 -13.01
N ARG A 66 3.67 -8.28 -12.20
CA ARG A 66 3.75 -8.83 -10.83
C ARG A 66 2.70 -8.21 -9.92
N LYS A 67 1.96 -9.06 -9.20
CA LYS A 67 0.99 -8.68 -8.17
C LYS A 67 1.55 -8.97 -6.79
N PHE A 68 1.36 -8.06 -5.84
CA PHE A 68 1.81 -8.23 -4.45
C PHE A 68 1.01 -7.32 -3.49
N PRO A 69 0.94 -7.64 -2.18
CA PRO A 69 0.21 -6.83 -1.22
C PRO A 69 0.92 -5.49 -0.95
N PHE A 70 0.16 -4.45 -0.61
CA PHE A 70 0.71 -3.14 -0.24
C PHE A 70 1.59 -3.22 1.00
N ARG A 71 1.19 -4.04 2.00
CA ARG A 71 2.02 -4.37 3.17
C ARG A 71 3.18 -5.33 2.87
N ALA A 72 3.65 -5.44 1.62
CA ALA A 72 4.86 -6.23 1.35
C ALA A 72 5.99 -5.76 2.28
N LEU A 73 6.50 -6.71 3.07
CA LEU A 73 7.63 -6.54 3.97
C LEU A 73 8.86 -6.32 3.10
N THR A 74 9.12 -5.08 2.72
CA THR A 74 10.41 -4.70 2.12
C THR A 74 11.41 -4.56 3.25
N GLU A 75 11.72 -5.66 3.92
CA GLU A 75 12.89 -5.87 4.77
C GLU A 75 12.83 -7.30 5.29
N LYS A 76 13.58 -8.20 4.65
CA LYS A 76 14.10 -9.35 5.39
C LYS A 76 15.15 -8.75 6.32
N THR A 77 14.77 -8.44 7.55
CA THR A 77 15.73 -8.26 8.64
C THR A 77 16.38 -9.63 8.84
N THR A 78 17.58 -9.80 8.29
CA THR A 78 18.50 -10.89 8.67
C THR A 78 19.01 -10.63 10.07
#